data_AF-C4FJ55-F1
#
_entry.id   AF-C4FJ55-F1
#
_cell.length_a   1.000
_cell.length_b   1.000
_cell.length_c   1.000
_cell.angle_alpha   90.00
_cell.angle_beta   90.00
_cell.angle_gamma   90.00
#
_symmetry.space_group_name_H-M   'P 1'
#
loop_
_entity.id
_entity.type
_entity.pdbx_description
1 polymer ?
#
loop_
_entity_poly.entity_id
_entity_poly.type
_entity_poly.pdbx_seq_one_letter_code
_entity_poly.pdbx_strand_id
1 'polypeptide(L)' 'MAKEKTKKAISKLCKMLFDKRDTYELIEIAKALQSIGTDEALECLRKKIQDNIILERFLGQIIKI' A
#
# COMPACT_ATOMS: atom_id res chain seq x y z
N MET A 1 21.74 4.31 8.95
CA MET A 1 20.64 3.97 9.88
C MET A 1 19.21 4.29 9.36
N ALA A 2 19.01 4.88 8.18
CA ALA A 2 17.65 5.26 7.73
C ALA A 2 16.78 4.11 7.18
N LYS A 3 17.38 3.03 6.63
CA LYS A 3 16.64 1.98 5.90
C LYS A 3 15.77 1.06 6.78
N GLU A 4 16.16 0.81 8.03
CA GLU A 4 15.41 -0.11 8.91
C GLU A 4 14.07 0.44 9.37
N LYS A 5 13.99 1.75 9.64
CA LYS A 5 12.74 2.39 10.06
C LYS A 5 11.70 2.33 8.94
N THR A 6 12.12 2.60 7.70
CA THR A 6 11.25 2.52 6.53
C THR A 6 10.76 1.09 6.29
N LYS A 7 11.64 0.08 6.36
CA LYS A 7 11.22 -1.33 6.24
C LYS A 7 10.18 -1.76 7.28
N LYS A 8 10.36 -1.37 8.55
CA LYS A 8 9.36 -1.63 9.58
C LYS A 8 8.03 -0.93 9.30
N ALA A 9 8.07 0.31 8.81
CA ALA A 9 6.87 1.05 8.42
C ALA A 9 6.14 0.36 7.26
N ILE A 10 6.87 -0.03 6.19
CA ILE A 10 6.32 -0.74 5.04
C ILE A 10 5.67 -2.04 5.49
N SER A 11 6.37 -2.88 6.25
CA SER A 11 5.82 -4.15 6.72
C SER A 11 4.53 -3.98 7.54
N LYS A 12 4.48 -2.95 8.40
CA LYS A 12 3.29 -2.65 9.20
C LYS A 12 2.13 -2.14 8.34
N LEU A 13 2.40 -1.22 7.41
CA LEU A 13 1.41 -0.69 6.49
C LEU A 13 0.89 -1.77 5.53
N CYS A 14 1.76 -2.63 4.98
CA CYS A 14 1.36 -3.78 4.19
C CYS A 14 0.40 -4.67 4.99
N LYS A 15 0.74 -5.04 6.23
CA LYS A 15 -0.17 -5.84 7.07
C LYS A 15 -1.53 -5.16 7.25
N MET A 16 -1.56 -3.86 7.50
CA MET A 16 -2.81 -3.10 7.61
C MET A 16 -3.60 -3.06 6.29
N LEU A 17 -2.92 -3.05 5.15
CA LEU A 17 -3.53 -3.10 3.82
C LEU A 17 -4.25 -4.42 3.55
N PHE A 18 -3.78 -5.53 4.14
CA PHE A 18 -4.42 -6.85 4.03
C PHE A 18 -5.43 -7.14 5.16
N ASP A 19 -5.55 -6.25 6.13
CA ASP A 19 -6.47 -6.38 7.24
C ASP A 19 -7.92 -6.04 6.81
N LYS A 20 -8.93 -6.50 7.56
CA LYS A 20 -10.33 -6.13 7.30
C LYS A 20 -10.57 -4.70 7.80
N ARG A 21 -10.33 -3.73 6.92
CA ARG A 21 -10.57 -2.31 7.14
C ARG A 21 -11.49 -1.73 6.08
N ASP A 22 -12.08 -0.59 6.40
CA ASP A 22 -12.86 0.19 5.46
C ASP A 22 -12.02 0.59 4.24
N THR A 23 -12.70 0.71 3.09
CA THR A 23 -12.06 1.10 1.83
C THR A 23 -11.32 2.43 1.94
N TYR A 24 -11.82 3.37 2.74
CA TYR A 24 -11.18 4.66 2.95
C TYR A 24 -9.85 4.54 3.72
N GLU A 25 -9.81 3.71 4.77
CA GLU A 25 -8.56 3.42 5.47
C GLU A 25 -7.54 2.73 4.56
N LEU A 26 -8.00 1.76 3.74
CA LEU A 26 -7.14 1.08 2.77
C LEU A 26 -6.53 2.05 1.76
N ILE A 27 -7.29 3.06 1.32
CA ILE A 27 -6.83 4.12 0.43
C ILE A 27 -5.75 4.98 1.12
N GLU A 28 -5.92 5.36 2.38
CA GLU A 28 -4.93 6.13 3.15
C GLU A 28 -3.63 5.34 3.35
N ILE A 29 -3.74 4.06 3.70
CA ILE A 29 -2.60 3.14 3.82
C ILE A 29 -1.89 3.00 2.47
N ALA A 30 -2.65 2.89 1.39
CA ALA A 30 -2.12 2.82 0.04
C ALA A 30 -1.35 4.09 -0.36
N LYS A 31 -1.88 5.27 -0.04
CA LYS A 31 -1.18 6.55 -0.23
C LYS A 31 0.12 6.60 0.58
N ALA A 32 0.08 6.16 1.83
CA ALA A 32 1.27 6.13 2.68
C ALA A 32 2.36 5.20 2.08
N LEU A 33 1.97 4.00 1.65
CA LEU A 33 2.87 3.06 0.97
C LEU A 33 3.43 3.62 -0.34
N GLN A 34 2.60 4.30 -1.14
CA GLN A 34 3.05 4.97 -2.36
C GLN A 34 4.02 6.11 -2.06
N SER A 35 3.73 6.93 -1.04
CA SER A 35 4.59 8.05 -0.65
C SER A 35 5.96 7.59 -0.14
N ILE A 36 6.07 6.36 0.37
CA ILE A 36 7.36 5.74 0.69
C ILE A 36 8.14 5.41 -0.59
N GLY A 37 7.45 5.05 -1.69
CA GLY A 37 8.02 4.93 -3.03
C GLY A 37 9.04 3.79 -3.20
N THR A 38 9.11 2.88 -2.24
CA THR A 38 10.01 1.72 -2.30
C THR A 38 9.36 0.56 -3.05
N ASP A 39 10.17 -0.23 -3.75
CA ASP A 39 9.73 -1.44 -4.46
C ASP A 39 8.89 -2.39 -3.58
N GLU A 40 9.34 -2.63 -2.34
CA GLU A 40 8.65 -3.48 -1.36
C GLU A 40 7.22 -2.97 -1.03
N ALA A 41 7.03 -1.65 -0.98
CA ALA A 41 5.72 -1.03 -0.75
C ALA A 41 4.82 -1.12 -1.97
N LEU A 42 5.38 -0.90 -3.17
CA LEU A 42 4.65 -1.03 -4.43
C LEU A 42 4.21 -2.48 -4.68
N GLU A 43 5.04 -3.46 -4.31
CA GLU A 43 4.68 -4.88 -4.42
C GLU A 43 3.46 -5.23 -3.53
N CYS A 44 3.43 -4.74 -2.28
CA CYS A 44 2.28 -4.93 -1.40
C CYS A 44 0.99 -4.34 -1.99
N LEU A 45 1.09 -3.13 -2.57
CA LEU A 45 -0.05 -2.49 -3.20
C LEU A 45 -0.56 -3.33 -4.38
N ARG A 46 0.34 -3.79 -5.25
CA ARG A 46 0.01 -4.66 -6.39
C ARG A 46 -0.66 -5.97 -5.96
N LYS A 47 -0.23 -6.56 -4.83
CA LYS A 47 -0.86 -7.77 -4.27
C LYS A 47 -2.29 -7.51 -3.75
N LYS A 48 -2.62 -6.31 -3.27
CA LYS A 48 -3.96 -5.98 -2.77
C LYS A 48 -4.95 -5.56 -3.86
N ILE A 49 -4.47 -5.05 -5.00
CA ILE A 49 -5.27 -4.62 -6.16
C ILE A 49 -6.40 -5.62 -6.51
N GLN A 50 -6.14 -6.92 -6.42
CA GLN A 50 -7.10 -7.95 -6.81
C GLN A 50 -8.28 -8.17 -5.85
N ASP A 51 -8.26 -7.58 -4.66
CA ASP A 51 -9.23 -7.87 -3.59
C ASP A 51 -10.39 -6.86 -3.55
N ASN A 52 -10.23 -5.67 -4.12
CA ASN A 52 -11.22 -4.60 -4.01
C ASN A 52 -11.20 -3.63 -5.20
N ILE A 53 -12.29 -3.57 -5.97
CA ILE A 53 -12.42 -2.79 -7.22
C ILE A 53 -12.14 -1.29 -7.01
N ILE A 54 -12.56 -0.72 -5.87
CA ILE A 54 -12.35 0.71 -5.58
C ILE A 54 -10.87 0.98 -5.35
N LEU A 55 -10.23 0.13 -4.54
CA LEU A 55 -8.81 0.22 -4.26
C LEU A 55 -7.99 -0.08 -5.53
N GLU A 56 -8.42 -1.01 -6.36
CA GLU A 56 -7.84 -1.33 -7.67
C GLU A 56 -7.79 -0.09 -8.56
N ARG A 57 -8.93 0.57 -8.74
CA ARG A 57 -9.04 1.79 -9.55
C ARG A 57 -8.20 2.92 -8.98
N PHE A 58 -8.19 3.08 -7.65
CA PHE A 58 -7.35 4.07 -6.98
C PHE A 58 -5.87 3.77 -7.25
N LEU A 59 -5.42 2.55 -6.99
CA LEU A 59 -4.03 2.13 -7.20
C LEU A 59 -3.62 2.21 -8.68
N GLY A 60 -4.52 1.93 -9.62
CA GLY A 60 -4.26 2.10 -11.06
C GLY A 60 -4.04 3.55 -11.49
N GLN A 61 -4.59 4.54 -10.78
CA GLN A 61 -4.28 5.95 -11.04
C GLN A 61 -2.91 6.39 -10.48
N ILE A 62 -2.38 5.62 -9.53
CA ILE A 62 -1.32 6.05 -8.61
C ILE A 62 -0.02 5.32 -8.91
N ILE A 63 -0.13 4.03 -9.16
CA ILE A 63 0.90 3.17 -9.69
C ILE A 63 0.65 3.17 -11.20
N LYS A 64 1.27 4.12 -11.91
CA LYS A 64 1.40 4.03 -13.38
C LYS A 64 2.17 2.73 -13.67
N ILE A 65 1.45 1.64 -13.89
CA ILE A 65 1.97 0.44 -14.55
C ILE A 65 2.02 0.74 -16.04
#